data_AF-A0A967TJ11-F1
#
_entry.id   AF-A0A967TJ11-F1
#
_cell.length_a   1.000
_cell.length_b   1.000
_cell.length_c   1.000
_cell.angle_alpha   90.00
_cell.angle_beta   90.00
_cell.angle_gamma   90.00
#
_symmetry.space_group_name_H-M   'P 1'
#
loop_
_entity.id
_entity.type
_entity.pdbx_description
1 polymer ?
#
loop_
_entity_poly.entity_id
_entity_poly.type
_entity_poly.pdbx_seq_one_letter_code
_entity_poly.pdbx_strand_id
1 'polypeptide(L)' 'MAPRDENELQHMLKTAVCHPGPAALRYPRGAGVGVELEEDLREIPIGRGELLREGDDLAFIAIG' A
#
# COMPACT_ATOMS: atom_id res chain seq x y z
N MET A 1 -5.69 -5.58 1.64
CA MET A 1 -4.53 -4.69 1.40
C MET A 1 -4.04 -4.91 -0.02
N ALA A 2 -3.80 -3.84 -0.77
CA ALA A 2 -3.40 -3.89 -2.18
C ALA A 2 -2.38 -2.75 -2.40
N PRO A 3 -1.08 -3.02 -2.22
CA PRO A 3 -0.03 -1.99 -2.29
C PRO A 3 0.21 -1.57 -3.74
N ARG A 4 0.56 -0.29 -3.95
CA ARG A 4 0.88 0.27 -5.26
C ARG A 4 2.29 -0.06 -5.75
N ASP A 5 3.21 -0.28 -4.82
CA ASP A 5 4.64 -0.49 -5.06
C ASP A 5 5.28 -1.34 -3.94
N GLU A 6 6.57 -1.64 -4.09
CA GLU A 6 7.32 -2.50 -3.17
C GLU A 6 7.53 -1.87 -1.78
N ASN A 7 7.64 -0.54 -1.70
CA ASN A 7 7.82 0.15 -0.42
C ASN A 7 6.50 0.11 0.38
N GLU A 8 5.37 0.34 -0.28
CA GLU A 8 4.07 0.20 0.36
C GLU A 8 3.77 -1.27 0.72
N LEU A 9 4.22 -2.23 -0.11
CA LEU A 9 4.10 -3.66 0.18
C LEU A 9 4.74 -4.05 1.51
N GLN A 10 5.98 -3.60 1.79
CA GLN A 10 6.66 -3.96 3.04
C GLN A 10 5.97 -3.38 4.29
N HIS A 11 5.44 -2.15 4.20
CA HIS A 11 4.71 -1.53 5.30
C HIS A 11 3.31 -2.14 5.49
N MET A 12 2.61 -2.48 4.40
CA MET A 12 1.34 -3.21 4.47
C MET A 12 1.54 -4.61 5.05
N LEU A 13 2.64 -5.30 4.73
CA LEU A 13 2.97 -6.59 5.31
C LEU A 13 3.21 -6.48 6.81
N LYS A 14 3.98 -5.47 7.26
CA LYS A 14 4.16 -5.17 8.69
C LYS A 14 2.82 -4.95 9.39
N THR A 15 1.96 -4.13 8.79
CA THR A 15 0.61 -3.83 9.31
C THR A 15 -0.26 -5.09 9.40
N ALA A 16 -0.23 -5.95 8.38
CA ALA A 16 -0.98 -7.20 8.36
C ALA A 16 -0.54 -8.16 9.47
N VAL A 17 0.77 -8.24 9.74
CA VAL A 17 1.34 -9.10 10.80
C VAL A 17 0.99 -8.57 12.19
N CYS A 18 0.95 -7.24 12.38
CA CYS A 18 0.63 -6.62 13.67
C CYS A 18 -0.88 -6.48 13.92
N HIS A 19 -1.72 -6.68 12.91
CA HIS A 19 -3.17 -6.54 13.03
C HIS A 19 -3.78 -7.66 13.91
N PRO A 20 -4.63 -7.32 14.90
CA PRO A 20 -5.32 -8.31 15.72
C PRO A 20 -6.52 -8.93 14.97
N GLY A 21 -6.23 -9.75 13.96
CA GLY A 21 -7.25 -10.42 13.15
C GLY A 21 -6.71 -10.96 11.82
N PRO A 22 -7.54 -11.67 11.04
CA PRO A 22 -7.15 -12.11 9.70
C PRO A 22 -6.92 -10.91 8.78
N ALA A 23 -5.84 -10.95 8.01
CA ALA A 23 -5.51 -9.95 7.00
C ALA A 23 -5.25 -10.62 5.65
N ALA A 24 -5.64 -9.94 4.56
CA ALA A 24 -5.36 -10.37 3.19
C ALA A 24 -4.54 -9.29 2.46
N LEU A 25 -3.42 -9.71 1.87
CA LEU A 25 -2.52 -8.89 1.07
C LEU A 25 -2.48 -9.47 -0.34
N ARG A 26 -2.82 -8.68 -1.35
CA ARG A 26 -2.85 -9.09 -2.76
C ARG A 26 -1.93 -8.20 -3.59
N TYR A 27 -1.24 -8.79 -4.56
CA TYR A 27 -0.43 -8.08 -5.56
C TYR A 27 -0.43 -8.91 -6.86
N PRO A 28 -0.32 -8.28 -8.03
CA PRO A 28 -0.28 -9.01 -9.30
C PRO A 28 1.02 -9.79 -9.45
N ARG A 29 1.03 -10.80 -10.33
CA ARG A 29 2.27 -11.42 -10.79
C ARG A 29 2.96 -10.45 -11.75
N GLY A 30 4.18 -10.03 -11.44
CA GLY A 30 4.96 -9.12 -12.27
C GLY A 30 6.27 -8.72 -11.60
N ALA A 31 7.07 -7.93 -12.31
CA ALA A 31 8.18 -7.23 -11.69
C ALA A 31 7.65 -6.03 -10.91
N GLY A 32 8.33 -5.67 -9.82
CA GLY A 32 8.10 -4.41 -9.13
C GLY A 32 8.61 -3.22 -9.94
N VAL A 33 8.28 -2.00 -9.50
CA VAL A 33 8.67 -0.75 -10.17
C VAL A 33 10.07 -0.25 -9.79
N GLY A 34 10.72 -0.88 -8.81
CA GLY A 34 12.08 -0.56 -8.38
C GLY A 34 12.18 0.70 -7.52
N VAL A 35 11.14 1.00 -6.73
CA VAL A 35 11.17 2.14 -5.80
C VAL A 35 12.18 1.92 -4.66
N GLU A 36 12.65 3.02 -4.09
CA GLU A 36 13.47 2.98 -2.88
C GLU A 36 12.67 2.39 -1.71
N LEU A 37 13.31 1.51 -0.95
CA LEU A 37 12.71 0.88 0.22
C LEU A 37 13.20 1.60 1.48
N GLU A 38 12.25 2.08 2.29
CA GLU A 38 12.55 2.59 3.62
C GLU A 38 13.09 1.45 4.51
N GLU A 39 14.19 1.68 5.22
CA GLU A 39 14.79 0.66 6.11
C GLU A 39 13.89 0.39 7.34
N ASP A 40 13.26 1.44 7.86
CA ASP A 40 12.40 1.36 9.03
C ASP A 40 10.96 0.99 8.65
N LEU A 41 10.56 -0.24 9.02
CA LEU A 41 9.20 -0.69 8.81
C LEU A 41 8.22 -0.04 9.80
N ARG A 42 7.15 0.54 9.26
CA ARG A 42 6.06 1.15 10.02
C ARG A 42 4.71 0.49 9.72
N GLU A 43 3.80 0.57 10.69
CA GLU A 43 2.39 0.26 10.48
C GLU A 43 1.70 1.44 9.78
N ILE A 44 0.83 1.13 8.83
CA ILE A 44 0.01 2.13 8.15
C ILE A 44 -1.44 2.09 8.67
N PRO A 45 -2.16 3.23 8.69
CA PRO A 45 -3.56 3.25 9.10
C PRO A 45 -4.46 2.41 8.18
N ILE A 46 -5.15 1.42 8.75
CA ILE A 46 -6.10 0.59 8.00
C ILE A 46 -7.33 1.42 7.60
N GLY A 47 -7.76 1.27 6.35
CA GLY A 47 -8.96 1.96 5.82
C GLY A 47 -8.72 3.40 5.38
N ARG A 48 -7.46 3.85 5.31
CA ARG A 48 -7.08 5.18 4.85
C ARG A 48 -6.41 5.13 3.48
N GLY A 49 -6.94 5.89 2.52
CA GLY A 49 -6.30 6.11 1.22
C GLY A 49 -5.37 7.33 1.22
N GLU A 50 -4.62 7.49 0.14
CA GLU A 50 -3.70 8.61 -0.10
C GLU A 50 -4.13 9.37 -1.36
N LEU A 51 -4.05 10.71 -1.31
CA LEU A 51 -4.21 11.54 -2.49
C LEU A 51 -2.86 11.66 -3.20
N LEU A 52 -2.73 11.03 -4.37
CA LEU A 52 -1.48 11.06 -5.14
C LEU A 52 -1.34 12.28 -6.04
N ARG A 53 -2.47 12.87 -6.46
CA ARG A 53 -2.51 14.03 -7.34
C ARG A 53 -3.81 14.81 -7.12
N GLU A 54 -3.69 16.13 -6.97
CA GLU A 54 -4.83 17.05 -6.92
C GLU A 54 -5.45 17.26 -8.31
N GLY A 55 -6.75 17.54 -8.34
CA GLY A 55 -7.55 17.84 -9.54
C GLY A 55 -8.95 18.31 -9.15
N ASP A 56 -9.66 18.92 -10.10
CA ASP A 56 -10.92 19.65 -9.85
C ASP A 56 -12.11 19.23 -10.73
N ASP A 57 -11.89 18.45 -11.80
CA ASP A 57 -12.96 17.96 -12.70
C ASP A 57 -13.40 16.52 -12.40
N LEU A 58 -12.45 15.60 -12.16
CA LEU A 58 -12.72 14.17 -11.97
C LEU A 58 -11.85 13.57 -10.85
N ALA A 59 -12.43 12.64 -10.09
CA ALA A 59 -11.71 11.81 -9.12
C ALA A 59 -11.42 10.40 -9.67
N PHE A 60 -10.13 10.02 -9.69
CA PHE A 60 -9.71 8.64 -9.94
C PHE A 60 -9.48 7.91 -8.61
N ILE A 61 -10.17 6.78 -8.42
CA ILE A 61 -10.02 5.92 -7.25
C ILE A 61 -9.53 4.55 -7.75
N ALA A 62 -8.29 4.23 -7.42
CA ALA A 62 -7.63 2.98 -7.80
C ALA A 62 -7.08 2.26 -6.56
N ILE A 63 -6.94 0.93 -6.66
CA ILE A 63 -6.37 0.09 -5.61
C ILE A 63 -5.44 -0.98 -6.22
N GLY A 64 -4.19 -0.97 -5.78
CA GLY A 64 -3.12 -1.85 -6.29
C GLY A 64 -2.55 -1.42 -7.63
#